data_AF-A0A834EHA9-F1
#
_entry.id   AF-A0A834EHA9-F1
#
_cell.length_a   1.000
_cell.length_b   1.000
_cell.length_c   1.000
_cell.angle_alpha   90.00
_cell.angle_beta   90.00
_cell.angle_gamma   90.00
#
_symmetry.space_group_name_H-M   'P 1'
#
loop_
_entity.id
_entity.type
_entity.pdbx_description
1 polymer ?
#
loop_
_entity_poly.entity_id
_entity_poly.type
_entity_poly.pdbx_seq_one_letter_code
_entity_poly.pdbx_strand_id
1 'polypeptide(L)'
;MKVDALLSAQPKGDARIEYQFFEDRHSAIKLTPKEGETYFDVVAVIDPVTRESQRLAPLLLVLTQLINMNLRVFMNCQSKLSDMPLKSFYRYVLEPEISFTSDNRFAKGPIAKFLDMPQSPLFTLNLNTPESWMVESVRTPYDLDNIYLEEVDGIVAAEYELEYLLLEGHCYDITTGQPPRGLQFTLGTSTNPVIVDTIVMANLGYFQLKANPGAWILRLRKGRSEDIYRIYSHDGTDSPPDAGEVVVVLNNFKSKIIKVKVQKKTDMVNEDLLSDGTNENESGFWDSFKWGFTGGQSTEAAKQDKDDIINIFSVASGHLYERFLRIMMLSVLKNTKTPVKFWFLKNYLSPTFKEFIPYMANKYNFQYELVQYKWPRWLHQQTEKQRIIWGYKILFLDVLFPLVVDKFLFVDADQIVRTDLKELRDFNLDGAPYGYTPFCDSRKEMDGYRFWKSGYWASHLAGRKYHISALYVVDLKKFRKIAAGDRLRGQYQGLSQDPNSLSNLDQDLPNNMIHQVPIKSLPQEWLWCETWCDDASKKRAKTIDLCNNPMTKEPKLEAAVRIVPEWQDYDQEIKQLQIRFQKEKEAGVLYNEKMTKEPHQEGPQKHEEL
;
A
#
# COMPACT_ATOMS: atom_id res chain seq x y z
N MET A 1 -8.95 22.47 8.60
CA MET A 1 -8.80 22.22 10.05
C MET A 1 -9.69 21.05 10.47
N LYS A 2 -9.15 19.82 10.48
CA LYS A 2 -9.72 18.63 11.14
C LYS A 2 -8.68 17.92 12.04
N VAL A 3 -7.50 18.51 12.20
CA VAL A 3 -6.34 17.90 12.87
C VAL A 3 -6.51 17.87 14.39
N ASP A 4 -7.19 18.85 14.98
CA ASP A 4 -7.43 18.89 16.44
C ASP A 4 -8.27 17.72 16.96
N ALA A 5 -9.24 17.25 16.18
CA ALA A 5 -10.08 16.11 16.58
C ALA A 5 -9.31 14.78 16.55
N LEU A 6 -8.25 14.67 15.74
CA LEU A 6 -7.38 13.49 15.65
C LEU A 6 -6.38 13.38 16.81
N LEU A 7 -6.14 14.48 17.53
CA LEU A 7 -5.10 14.56 18.57
C LEU A 7 -5.67 14.57 20.00
N SER A 8 -6.99 14.57 20.18
CA SER A 8 -7.63 14.57 21.50
C SER A 8 -7.98 13.14 21.95
N ALA A 9 -7.34 12.66 23.02
CA ALA A 9 -7.65 11.37 23.65
C ALA A 9 -8.90 11.42 24.55
N GLN A 10 -9.38 12.62 24.89
CA GLN A 10 -10.61 12.76 25.67
C GLN A 10 -11.82 12.95 24.76
N PRO A 11 -12.93 12.23 25.00
CA PRO A 11 -14.22 12.61 24.44
C PRO A 11 -14.54 13.98 25.02
N LYS A 12 -14.53 15.01 24.16
CA LYS A 12 -15.19 16.26 24.52
C LYS A 12 -16.66 15.89 24.72
N GLY A 13 -17.15 16.03 25.94
CA GLY A 13 -18.57 15.92 26.25
C GLY A 13 -19.26 17.10 25.57
N ASP A 14 -19.53 16.97 24.28
CA ASP A 14 -20.26 17.98 23.53
C ASP A 14 -21.69 18.03 24.11
N ALA A 15 -22.17 19.25 24.34
CA ALA A 15 -23.54 19.45 24.81
C ALA A 15 -24.53 18.81 23.82
N ARG A 16 -25.62 18.24 24.34
CA ARG A 16 -26.67 17.68 23.50
C ARG A 16 -27.18 18.77 22.55
N ILE A 17 -27.07 18.52 21.25
CA ILE A 17 -27.57 19.43 20.22
C ILE A 17 -29.06 19.09 20.02
N GLU A 18 -29.93 20.05 20.31
CA GLU A 18 -31.34 19.97 19.94
C GLU A 18 -31.53 20.58 18.54
N TYR A 19 -32.14 19.80 17.65
CA TYR A 19 -32.48 20.25 16.29
C TYR A 19 -33.97 20.56 16.22
N GLN A 20 -34.32 21.78 15.79
CA GLN A 20 -35.68 22.11 15.38
C GLN A 20 -35.87 21.76 13.92
N PHE A 21 -36.85 20.90 13.64
CA PHE A 21 -37.27 20.55 12.29
C PHE A 21 -38.51 21.35 11.93
N PHE A 22 -38.50 22.02 10.78
CA PHE A 22 -39.63 22.83 10.32
C PHE A 22 -40.83 21.96 9.94
N GLU A 23 -40.60 20.98 9.06
CA GLU A 23 -41.58 19.98 8.64
C GLU A 23 -40.89 18.64 8.38
N ASP A 24 -41.59 17.53 8.65
CA ASP A 24 -41.07 16.18 8.49
C ASP A 24 -42.09 15.19 7.88
N ARG A 25 -43.27 15.68 7.47
CA ARG A 25 -44.40 14.86 7.02
C ARG A 25 -44.09 14.00 5.80
N HIS A 26 -43.30 14.52 4.86
CA HIS A 26 -43.05 13.88 3.56
C HIS A 26 -41.57 13.49 3.35
N SER A 27 -40.69 13.92 4.25
CA SER A 27 -39.23 13.79 4.10
C SER A 27 -38.59 12.89 5.16
N ALA A 28 -39.36 12.40 6.14
CA ALA A 28 -38.82 11.59 7.23
C ALA A 28 -39.55 10.25 7.42
N ILE A 29 -38.77 9.21 7.70
CA ILE A 29 -39.24 7.94 8.25
C ILE A 29 -39.09 8.01 9.77
N LYS A 30 -40.13 7.60 10.50
CA LYS A 30 -40.16 7.63 11.96
C LYS A 30 -40.44 6.24 12.51
N LEU A 31 -39.61 5.78 13.45
CA LEU A 31 -39.86 4.60 14.26
C LEU A 31 -39.98 5.03 15.71
N THR A 32 -41.12 4.69 16.31
CA THR A 32 -41.43 5.04 17.70
C THR A 32 -40.77 4.05 18.66
N PRO A 33 -40.24 4.53 19.80
CA PRO A 33 -39.72 3.65 20.83
C PRO A 33 -40.86 2.91 21.54
N LYS A 34 -40.51 1.89 22.32
CA LYS A 34 -41.42 1.26 23.29
C LYS A 34 -41.75 2.27 24.39
N GLU A 35 -43.04 2.51 24.59
CA GLU A 35 -43.53 3.46 25.60
C GLU A 35 -43.23 2.99 27.03
N GLY A 36 -42.94 3.93 27.93
CA GLY A 36 -42.65 3.64 29.33
C GLY A 36 -41.24 3.11 29.62
N GLU A 37 -40.46 2.82 28.58
CA GLU A 37 -39.06 2.39 28.70
C GLU A 37 -38.08 3.51 28.35
N THR A 38 -36.85 3.43 28.88
CA THR A 38 -35.77 4.32 28.44
C THR A 38 -35.41 4.00 26.99
N TYR A 39 -35.20 5.03 26.18
CA TYR A 39 -34.87 4.89 24.76
C TYR A 39 -33.74 5.84 24.35
N PHE A 40 -33.09 5.50 23.24
CA PHE A 40 -32.14 6.35 22.55
C PHE A 40 -32.87 7.21 21.51
N ASP A 41 -32.70 8.53 21.58
CA ASP A 41 -33.24 9.46 20.57
C ASP A 41 -32.23 9.64 19.45
N VAL A 42 -32.55 9.16 18.25
CA VAL A 42 -31.63 9.12 17.11
C VAL A 42 -32.24 9.85 15.92
N VAL A 43 -31.51 10.84 15.41
CA VAL A 43 -31.83 11.53 14.18
C VAL A 43 -30.73 11.24 13.16
N ALA A 44 -31.12 10.72 12.00
CA ALA A 44 -30.24 10.55 10.84
C ALA A 44 -30.72 11.47 9.73
N VAL A 45 -29.82 12.32 9.21
CA VAL A 45 -30.08 13.15 8.02
C VAL A 45 -29.18 12.64 6.92
N ILE A 46 -29.78 12.06 5.87
CA ILE A 46 -29.04 11.35 4.83
C ILE A 46 -29.51 11.73 3.44
N ASP A 47 -28.58 11.81 2.50
CA ASP A 47 -28.90 11.75 1.09
C ASP A 47 -28.93 10.27 0.67
N PRO A 48 -30.10 9.71 0.29
CA PRO A 48 -30.26 8.27 0.03
C PRO A 48 -29.38 7.75 -1.10
N VAL A 49 -28.89 8.61 -2.00
CA VAL A 49 -28.05 8.21 -3.15
C VAL A 49 -26.55 8.40 -2.89
N THR A 50 -26.11 8.33 -1.63
CA THR A 50 -24.69 8.44 -1.25
C THR A 50 -24.11 7.12 -0.71
N ARG A 51 -22.78 6.97 -0.77
CA ARG A 51 -22.08 5.78 -0.27
C ARG A 51 -22.21 5.65 1.25
N GLU A 52 -22.22 6.77 1.95
CA GLU A 52 -22.39 6.87 3.39
C GLU A 52 -23.76 6.31 3.81
N SER A 53 -24.81 6.58 3.03
CA SER A 53 -26.15 6.01 3.24
C SER A 53 -26.18 4.50 3.04
N GLN A 54 -25.45 3.96 2.06
CA GLN A 54 -25.33 2.50 1.87
C GLN A 54 -24.75 1.81 3.13
N ARG A 55 -23.91 2.50 3.91
CA ARG A 55 -23.37 2.02 5.18
C ARG A 55 -24.31 2.26 6.37
N LEU A 56 -24.90 3.45 6.47
CA LEU A 56 -25.68 3.83 7.64
C LEU A 56 -27.02 3.08 7.73
N ALA A 57 -27.70 2.87 6.60
CA ALA A 57 -29.01 2.22 6.58
C ALA A 57 -29.01 0.82 7.23
N PRO A 58 -28.16 -0.15 6.82
CA PRO A 58 -28.13 -1.46 7.46
C PRO A 58 -27.69 -1.41 8.93
N LEU A 59 -26.79 -0.48 9.30
CA LEU A 59 -26.41 -0.27 10.69
C LEU A 59 -27.62 0.15 11.55
N LEU A 60 -28.42 1.10 11.08
CA LEU A 60 -29.63 1.54 11.78
C LEU A 60 -30.64 0.39 11.92
N LEU A 61 -30.81 -0.44 10.89
CA LEU A 61 -31.70 -1.61 10.93
C LEU A 61 -31.28 -2.64 12.00
N VAL A 62 -29.97 -2.86 12.18
CA VAL A 62 -29.48 -3.72 13.27
C VAL A 62 -29.72 -3.04 14.63
N LEU A 63 -29.40 -1.75 14.77
CA LEU A 63 -29.59 -1.01 16.02
C LEU A 63 -31.06 -0.98 16.46
N THR A 64 -32.02 -0.85 15.54
CA THR A 64 -33.45 -0.91 15.87
C THR A 64 -33.90 -2.22 16.50
N GLN A 65 -33.15 -3.31 16.30
CA GLN A 65 -33.45 -4.61 16.90
C GLN A 65 -32.78 -4.79 18.27
N LEU A 66 -31.65 -4.11 18.49
CA LEU A 66 -30.82 -4.26 19.68
C LEU A 66 -31.19 -3.30 20.82
N ILE A 67 -31.59 -2.07 20.48
CA ILE A 67 -31.85 -1.03 21.47
C ILE A 67 -33.23 -0.40 21.25
N ASN A 68 -33.87 0.01 22.35
CA ASN A 68 -35.10 0.79 22.26
C ASN A 68 -34.76 2.18 21.70
N MET A 69 -35.24 2.50 20.50
CA MET A 69 -34.80 3.68 19.75
C MET A 69 -35.98 4.48 19.22
N ASN A 70 -35.98 5.79 19.48
CA ASN A 70 -36.80 6.77 18.79
C ASN A 70 -36.03 7.26 17.55
N LEU A 71 -36.29 6.64 16.40
CA LEU A 71 -35.51 6.92 15.19
C LEU A 71 -36.28 7.86 14.25
N ARG A 72 -35.61 8.92 13.81
CA ARG A 72 -36.07 9.81 12.73
C ARG A 72 -35.02 9.84 11.62
N VAL A 73 -35.36 9.33 10.43
CA VAL A 73 -34.48 9.34 9.26
C VAL A 73 -35.01 10.33 8.24
N PHE A 74 -34.33 11.46 8.08
CA PHE A 74 -34.62 12.48 7.07
C PHE A 74 -33.88 12.18 5.77
N MET A 75 -34.61 12.17 4.66
CA MET A 75 -34.06 12.08 3.30
C MET A 75 -33.81 13.49 2.74
N ASN A 76 -32.55 13.89 2.72
CA ASN A 76 -32.09 15.20 2.24
C ASN A 76 -31.38 15.04 0.88
N CYS A 77 -32.17 14.82 -0.17
CA CYS A 77 -31.67 14.58 -1.52
C CYS A 77 -31.14 15.86 -2.18
N GLN A 78 -30.14 15.73 -3.05
CA GLN A 78 -29.78 16.81 -3.97
C GLN A 78 -30.82 16.97 -5.08
N SER A 79 -31.13 18.23 -5.42
CA SER A 79 -32.14 18.55 -6.45
C SER A 79 -31.67 18.30 -7.88
N LYS A 80 -30.35 18.27 -8.11
CA LYS A 80 -29.74 18.03 -9.41
C LYS A 80 -28.50 17.17 -9.25
N LEU A 81 -28.37 16.17 -10.12
CA LEU A 81 -27.22 15.28 -10.19
C LEU A 81 -26.58 15.45 -11.56
N SER A 82 -25.27 15.70 -11.60
CA SER A 82 -24.50 15.84 -12.85
C SER A 82 -24.10 14.49 -13.44
N ASP A 83 -24.08 13.43 -12.62
CA ASP A 83 -23.71 12.07 -12.98
C ASP A 83 -24.45 11.08 -12.07
N MET A 84 -24.39 9.78 -12.39
CA MET A 84 -24.92 8.70 -11.57
C MET A 84 -24.18 8.65 -10.21
N PRO A 85 -24.88 8.86 -9.09
CA PRO A 85 -24.25 9.08 -7.79
C PRO A 85 -23.72 7.78 -7.14
N LEU A 86 -24.36 6.64 -7.45
CA LEU A 86 -23.94 5.31 -7.00
C LEU A 86 -23.58 4.45 -8.20
N LYS A 87 -22.32 3.99 -8.24
CA LYS A 87 -21.77 3.12 -9.30
C LYS A 87 -21.38 1.74 -8.78
N SER A 88 -21.87 1.38 -7.58
CA SER A 88 -21.46 0.17 -6.87
C SER A 88 -22.61 -0.45 -6.07
N PHE A 89 -22.59 -1.78 -5.99
CA PHE A 89 -23.42 -2.55 -5.07
C PHE A 89 -22.72 -2.64 -3.71
N TYR A 90 -23.48 -2.62 -2.61
CA TYR A 90 -22.94 -2.62 -1.26
C TYR A 90 -23.70 -3.56 -0.33
N ARG A 91 -22.96 -4.26 0.54
CA ARG A 91 -23.48 -5.08 1.63
C ARG A 91 -22.68 -4.79 2.90
N TYR A 92 -23.39 -4.54 3.98
CA TYR A 92 -22.80 -4.37 5.31
C TYR A 92 -22.88 -5.69 6.06
N VAL A 93 -21.76 -6.15 6.61
CA VAL A 93 -21.66 -7.45 7.30
C VAL A 93 -21.82 -7.22 8.79
N LEU A 94 -23.08 -7.26 9.26
CA LEU A 94 -23.44 -7.13 10.68
C LEU A 94 -24.81 -7.77 10.90
N GLU A 95 -24.92 -8.61 11.93
CA GLU A 95 -26.17 -9.23 12.36
C GLU A 95 -26.49 -8.82 13.80
N PRO A 96 -27.77 -8.76 14.19
CA PRO A 96 -28.19 -8.40 15.54
C PRO A 96 -27.90 -9.52 16.55
N GLU A 97 -27.87 -10.77 16.11
CA GLU A 97 -27.76 -11.93 17.00
C GLU A 97 -26.68 -12.91 16.53
N ILE A 98 -26.18 -13.70 17.47
CA ILE A 98 -25.22 -14.76 17.18
C ILE A 98 -25.97 -15.94 16.58
N SER A 99 -25.45 -16.46 15.47
CA SER A 99 -26.05 -17.63 14.79
C SER A 99 -25.33 -18.92 15.17
N PHE A 100 -26.10 -20.00 15.28
CA PHE A 100 -25.61 -21.35 15.54
C PHE A 100 -25.92 -22.28 14.36
N THR A 101 -25.03 -23.23 14.10
CA THR A 101 -25.26 -24.33 13.15
C THR A 101 -26.21 -25.35 13.74
N SER A 102 -26.74 -26.27 12.91
CA SER A 102 -27.69 -27.31 13.36
C SER A 102 -27.13 -28.27 14.40
N ASP A 103 -25.80 -28.34 14.54
CA ASP A 103 -25.07 -29.08 15.56
C ASP A 103 -24.73 -28.24 16.82
N ASN A 104 -25.41 -27.10 17.04
CA ASN A 104 -25.23 -26.18 18.17
C ASN A 104 -23.82 -25.60 18.33
N ARG A 105 -23.06 -25.50 17.23
CA ARG A 105 -21.78 -24.79 17.21
C ARG A 105 -21.98 -23.37 16.72
N PHE A 106 -21.04 -22.47 17.04
CA PHE A 106 -21.06 -21.13 16.46
C PHE A 106 -20.99 -21.23 14.93
N ALA A 107 -21.91 -20.56 14.25
CA ALA A 107 -21.81 -20.39 12.81
C ALA A 107 -20.54 -19.59 12.47
N LYS A 108 -20.05 -19.72 11.24
CA LYS A 108 -18.85 -19.01 10.74
C LYS A 108 -19.00 -17.47 10.67
N GLY A 109 -20.07 -16.93 11.25
CA GLY A 109 -20.40 -15.52 11.21
C GLY A 109 -21.15 -15.11 9.95
N PRO A 110 -21.56 -13.84 9.89
CA PRO A 110 -22.25 -13.29 8.73
C PRO A 110 -21.34 -13.18 7.52
N ILE A 111 -21.92 -13.29 6.33
CA ILE A 111 -21.23 -13.18 5.04
C ILE A 111 -21.86 -12.10 4.17
N ALA A 112 -21.05 -11.40 3.39
CA ALA A 112 -21.56 -10.52 2.35
C ALA A 112 -22.01 -11.35 1.14
N LYS A 113 -23.33 -11.52 0.97
CA LYS A 113 -23.90 -12.23 -0.18
C LYS A 113 -24.55 -11.24 -1.16
N PHE A 114 -24.10 -11.29 -2.41
CA PHE A 114 -24.70 -10.57 -3.52
C PHE A 114 -25.48 -11.59 -4.38
N LEU A 115 -26.77 -11.32 -4.59
CA LEU A 115 -27.68 -12.18 -5.36
C LEU A 115 -28.16 -11.41 -6.58
N ASP A 116 -28.50 -12.13 -7.65
CA ASP A 116 -29.08 -11.58 -8.88
C ASP A 116 -28.28 -10.41 -9.48
N MET A 117 -26.94 -10.53 -9.40
CA MET A 117 -26.03 -9.54 -9.95
C MET A 117 -26.08 -9.55 -11.49
N PRO A 118 -26.05 -8.38 -12.16
CA PRO A 118 -26.04 -8.33 -13.61
C PRO A 118 -24.76 -8.98 -14.14
N GLN A 119 -24.88 -9.81 -15.19
CA GLN A 119 -23.77 -10.68 -15.63
C GLN A 119 -22.78 -9.99 -16.58
N SER A 120 -23.26 -9.03 -17.37
CA SER A 120 -22.49 -8.37 -18.43
C SER A 120 -21.46 -7.32 -17.95
N PRO A 121 -21.62 -6.61 -16.82
CA PRO A 121 -20.59 -5.67 -16.37
C PRO A 121 -19.38 -6.36 -15.77
N LEU A 122 -18.22 -5.70 -15.87
CA LEU A 122 -17.02 -6.07 -15.12
C LEU A 122 -17.09 -5.50 -13.70
N PHE A 123 -16.87 -6.33 -12.69
CA PHE A 123 -16.87 -5.91 -11.28
C PHE A 123 -15.48 -6.00 -10.65
N THR A 124 -15.24 -5.08 -9.72
CA THR A 124 -14.11 -5.14 -8.78
C THR A 124 -14.68 -5.31 -7.37
N LEU A 125 -14.23 -6.33 -6.64
CA LEU A 125 -14.60 -6.52 -5.25
C LEU A 125 -13.72 -5.63 -4.35
N ASN A 126 -14.36 -4.74 -3.59
CA ASN A 126 -13.68 -3.87 -2.65
C ASN A 126 -14.23 -4.07 -1.23
N LEU A 127 -13.32 -4.24 -0.26
CA LEU A 127 -13.68 -4.43 1.14
C LEU A 127 -13.53 -3.11 1.91
N ASN A 128 -14.66 -2.53 2.33
CA ASN A 128 -14.66 -1.34 3.18
C ASN A 128 -14.46 -1.76 4.64
N THR A 129 -13.23 -1.60 5.14
CA THR A 129 -12.82 -1.98 6.49
C THR A 129 -12.57 -0.75 7.36
N PRO A 130 -12.69 -0.87 8.70
CA PRO A 130 -12.18 0.14 9.61
C PRO A 130 -10.72 0.50 9.29
N GLU A 131 -10.36 1.76 9.47
CA GLU A 131 -9.03 2.26 9.12
C GLU A 131 -7.91 1.57 9.93
N SER A 132 -8.22 1.03 11.12
CA SER A 132 -7.31 0.27 11.99
C SER A 132 -6.98 -1.13 11.47
N TRP A 133 -7.70 -1.61 10.45
CA TRP A 133 -7.61 -3.00 10.00
C TRP A 133 -6.73 -3.11 8.75
N MET A 134 -5.83 -4.08 8.75
CA MET A 134 -5.10 -4.53 7.57
C MET A 134 -5.65 -5.90 7.17
N VAL A 135 -6.40 -5.91 6.07
CA VAL A 135 -7.08 -7.10 5.58
C VAL A 135 -6.46 -7.52 4.26
N GLU A 136 -6.32 -8.82 4.06
CA GLU A 136 -5.84 -9.40 2.81
C GLU A 136 -6.76 -10.51 2.30
N SER A 137 -6.77 -10.73 0.98
CA SER A 137 -7.37 -11.92 0.39
C SER A 137 -6.43 -13.10 0.62
N VAL A 138 -6.98 -14.19 1.17
CA VAL A 138 -6.23 -15.41 1.51
C VAL A 138 -6.63 -16.60 0.67
N ARG A 139 -7.87 -16.63 0.16
CA ARG A 139 -8.36 -17.74 -0.66
C ARG A 139 -9.39 -17.30 -1.68
N THR A 140 -9.04 -17.44 -2.95
CA THR A 140 -9.97 -17.36 -4.08
C THR A 140 -9.28 -17.88 -5.35
N PRO A 141 -9.99 -18.58 -6.24
CA PRO A 141 -9.46 -18.90 -7.58
C PRO A 141 -9.74 -17.79 -8.60
N TYR A 142 -10.57 -16.79 -8.26
CA TYR A 142 -11.05 -15.76 -9.19
C TYR A 142 -10.22 -14.48 -9.11
N ASP A 143 -10.18 -13.74 -10.22
CA ASP A 143 -9.62 -12.39 -10.23
C ASP A 143 -10.63 -11.42 -9.60
N LEU A 144 -10.37 -11.01 -8.36
CA LEU A 144 -11.26 -10.10 -7.62
C LEU A 144 -11.26 -8.67 -8.17
N ASP A 145 -10.33 -8.35 -9.07
CA ASP A 145 -10.26 -7.03 -9.70
C ASP A 145 -11.02 -6.94 -11.01
N ASN A 146 -11.21 -8.08 -11.65
CA ASN A 146 -11.82 -8.21 -12.98
C ASN A 146 -12.84 -9.37 -12.97
N ILE A 147 -13.84 -9.30 -12.09
CA ILE A 147 -14.90 -10.31 -12.01
C ILE A 147 -15.87 -10.07 -13.16
N TYR A 148 -15.82 -10.93 -14.17
CA TYR A 148 -16.78 -10.95 -15.27
C TYR A 148 -17.68 -12.17 -15.12
N LEU A 149 -18.91 -11.95 -14.62
CA LEU A 149 -19.77 -13.06 -14.19
C LEU A 149 -20.25 -13.94 -15.35
N GLU A 150 -20.30 -13.41 -16.58
CA GLU A 150 -20.62 -14.19 -17.79
C GLU A 150 -19.62 -15.33 -18.07
N GLU A 151 -18.37 -15.18 -17.63
CA GLU A 151 -17.32 -16.21 -17.74
C GLU A 151 -17.21 -17.10 -16.49
N VAL A 152 -18.10 -16.94 -15.51
CA VAL A 152 -18.09 -17.70 -14.27
C VAL A 152 -19.18 -18.77 -14.29
N ASP A 153 -18.77 -20.04 -14.25
CA ASP A 153 -19.70 -21.19 -14.26
C ASP A 153 -20.56 -21.34 -12.98
N GLY A 154 -20.36 -20.51 -11.96
CA GLY A 154 -21.02 -20.66 -10.66
C GLY A 154 -20.83 -19.49 -9.69
N ILE A 155 -20.54 -19.79 -8.43
CA ILE A 155 -20.45 -18.79 -7.35
C ILE A 155 -19.01 -18.27 -7.25
N VAL A 156 -18.86 -16.95 -7.35
CA VAL A 156 -17.61 -16.28 -6.98
C VAL A 156 -17.50 -16.25 -5.46
N ALA A 157 -16.53 -17.00 -4.91
CA ALA A 157 -16.23 -17.01 -3.49
C ALA A 157 -14.83 -16.43 -3.22
N ALA A 158 -14.73 -15.62 -2.17
CA ALA A 158 -13.49 -15.04 -1.71
C ALA A 158 -13.46 -15.02 -0.18
N GLU A 159 -12.37 -15.51 0.40
CA GLU A 159 -12.10 -15.43 1.84
C GLU A 159 -11.02 -14.36 2.08
N TYR A 160 -11.28 -13.53 3.09
CA TYR A 160 -10.40 -12.47 3.55
C TYR A 160 -10.03 -12.70 5.01
N GLU A 161 -8.83 -12.29 5.38
CA GLU A 161 -8.31 -12.38 6.74
C GLU A 161 -7.91 -11.01 7.26
N LEU A 162 -8.32 -10.69 8.49
CA LEU A 162 -7.76 -9.57 9.24
C LEU A 162 -6.37 -9.96 9.73
N GLU A 163 -5.36 -9.65 8.91
CA GLU A 163 -3.97 -10.04 9.15
C GLU A 163 -3.36 -9.26 10.31
N TYR A 164 -3.64 -7.95 10.41
CA TYR A 164 -3.11 -7.10 11.48
C TYR A 164 -4.08 -6.01 11.91
N LEU A 165 -3.92 -5.59 13.16
CA LEU A 165 -4.37 -4.31 13.68
C LEU A 165 -3.23 -3.29 13.59
N LEU A 166 -3.59 -2.04 13.34
CA LEU A 166 -2.65 -0.93 13.28
C LEU A 166 -2.47 -0.29 14.65
N LEU A 167 -1.21 -0.22 15.07
CA LEU A 167 -0.73 0.74 16.04
C LEU A 167 -0.26 1.98 15.28
N GLU A 168 -0.93 3.11 15.50
CA GLU A 168 -0.56 4.38 14.89
C GLU A 168 0.04 5.30 15.95
N GLY A 169 0.90 6.23 15.54
CA GLY A 169 1.38 7.22 16.48
C GLY A 169 2.00 8.46 15.86
N HIS A 170 2.23 9.43 16.73
CA HIS A 170 2.85 10.70 16.40
C HIS A 170 4.10 10.91 17.26
N CYS A 171 5.23 11.20 16.61
CA CYS A 171 6.51 11.39 17.27
C CYS A 171 7.06 12.81 17.10
N TYR A 172 7.52 13.42 18.20
CA TYR A 172 8.09 14.77 18.20
C TYR A 172 9.36 14.85 19.05
N ASP A 173 10.35 15.59 18.58
CA ASP A 173 11.52 15.98 19.38
C ASP A 173 11.15 17.16 20.28
N ILE A 174 11.29 17.00 21.59
CA ILE A 174 10.94 18.06 22.56
C ILE A 174 11.83 19.30 22.47
N THR A 175 13.04 19.14 21.93
CA THR A 175 14.04 20.21 21.83
C THR A 175 13.69 21.17 20.72
N THR A 176 13.21 20.64 19.60
CA THR A 176 12.89 21.42 18.38
C THR A 176 11.40 21.63 18.18
N GLY A 177 10.56 20.84 18.85
CA GLY A 177 9.12 20.74 18.58
C GLY A 177 8.78 20.10 17.23
N GLN A 178 9.78 19.65 16.48
CA GLN A 178 9.60 19.10 15.14
C GLN A 178 9.58 17.56 15.16
N PRO A 179 8.90 16.93 14.19
CA PRO A 179 9.02 15.50 13.96
C PRO A 179 10.47 15.05 13.70
N PRO A 180 10.99 14.03 14.41
CA PRO A 180 12.32 13.46 14.16
C PRO A 180 12.25 12.55 12.91
N ARG A 181 12.19 13.16 11.73
CA ARG A 181 12.05 12.45 10.45
C ARG A 181 13.16 11.42 10.26
N GLY A 182 12.78 10.19 9.93
CA GLY A 182 13.71 9.08 9.75
C GLY A 182 13.92 8.24 11.00
N LEU A 183 13.40 8.66 12.17
CA LEU A 183 13.54 7.93 13.42
C LEU A 183 12.86 6.58 13.30
N GLN A 184 13.57 5.53 13.71
CA GLN A 184 13.10 4.17 13.59
C GLN A 184 12.59 3.66 14.93
N PHE A 185 11.40 3.10 14.90
CA PHE A 185 10.84 2.32 16.00
C PHE A 185 10.84 0.85 15.67
N THR A 186 10.96 0.02 16.70
CA THR A 186 10.71 -1.42 16.67
C THR A 186 9.60 -1.76 17.64
N LEU A 187 8.77 -2.73 17.27
CA LEU A 187 7.75 -3.32 18.13
C LEU A 187 8.04 -4.81 18.27
N GLY A 188 8.00 -5.32 19.49
CA GLY A 188 8.23 -6.72 19.77
C GLY A 188 7.63 -7.15 21.10
N THR A 189 7.88 -8.39 21.48
CA THR A 189 7.54 -8.93 22.81
C THR A 189 8.76 -8.94 23.72
N SER A 190 8.62 -9.41 24.95
CA SER A 190 9.76 -9.66 25.85
C SER A 190 10.68 -10.77 25.33
N THR A 191 10.13 -11.78 24.65
CA THR A 191 10.87 -12.92 24.10
C THR A 191 11.49 -12.63 22.74
N ASN A 192 10.82 -11.84 21.91
CA ASN A 192 11.32 -11.38 20.62
C ASN A 192 11.21 -9.86 20.52
N PRO A 193 12.26 -9.11 20.93
CA PRO A 193 12.21 -7.65 21.05
C PRO A 193 12.01 -6.87 19.74
N VAL A 194 12.25 -7.49 18.58
CA VAL A 194 12.17 -6.85 17.26
C VAL A 194 11.39 -7.75 16.31
N ILE A 195 10.07 -7.55 16.24
CA ILE A 195 9.18 -8.30 15.34
C ILE A 195 8.86 -7.47 14.09
N VAL A 196 8.50 -6.19 14.28
CA VAL A 196 8.25 -5.25 13.19
C VAL A 196 8.96 -3.93 13.46
N ASP A 197 9.22 -3.18 12.40
CA ASP A 197 9.85 -1.87 12.44
C ASP A 197 9.09 -0.86 11.58
N THR A 198 9.36 0.42 11.83
CA THR A 198 8.78 1.53 11.07
C THR A 198 9.68 2.76 11.12
N ILE A 199 9.34 3.77 10.32
CA ILE A 199 10.05 5.05 10.23
C ILE A 199 9.05 6.19 10.48
N VAL A 200 9.48 7.19 11.24
CA VAL A 200 8.73 8.43 11.49
C VAL A 200 8.78 9.36 10.28
N MET A 201 7.60 9.76 9.78
CA MET A 201 7.43 10.77 8.72
C MET A 201 7.66 12.19 9.23
N ALA A 202 8.02 13.13 8.35
CA ALA A 202 8.03 14.55 8.73
C ALA A 202 6.61 15.12 8.81
N ASN A 203 5.67 14.64 7.99
CA ASN A 203 4.27 15.01 8.11
C ASN A 203 3.71 14.49 9.45
N LEU A 204 3.40 15.41 10.37
CA LEU A 204 2.75 15.14 11.66
C LEU A 204 3.50 14.17 12.59
N GLY A 205 4.78 13.85 12.32
CA GLY A 205 5.50 12.81 13.07
C GLY A 205 4.85 11.45 12.98
N TYR A 206 4.06 11.20 11.94
CA TYR A 206 3.25 10.00 11.83
C TYR A 206 4.12 8.75 11.64
N PHE A 207 3.77 7.68 12.34
CA PHE A 207 4.28 6.34 12.12
C PHE A 207 3.15 5.33 12.31
N GLN A 208 3.30 4.14 11.72
CA GLN A 208 2.40 3.01 11.95
C GLN A 208 3.19 1.71 12.05
N LEU A 209 2.70 0.80 12.89
CA LEU A 209 3.22 -0.54 13.11
C LEU A 209 2.06 -1.54 13.00
N LYS A 210 2.38 -2.74 12.53
CA LYS A 210 1.42 -3.83 12.34
C LYS A 210 1.55 -4.79 13.50
N ALA A 211 0.45 -5.11 14.15
CA ALA A 211 0.49 -5.99 15.29
C ALA A 211 -0.83 -6.74 15.46
N ASN A 212 -0.74 -7.89 16.13
CA ASN A 212 -1.91 -8.68 16.52
C ASN A 212 -2.35 -8.34 17.95
N PRO A 213 -3.54 -8.78 18.38
CA PRO A 213 -3.96 -8.62 19.77
C PRO A 213 -2.90 -9.17 20.73
N GLY A 214 -2.57 -8.40 21.76
CA GLY A 214 -1.49 -8.75 22.70
C GLY A 214 -0.80 -7.54 23.31
N ALA A 215 0.14 -7.82 24.21
CA ALA A 215 1.00 -6.81 24.83
C ALA A 215 2.33 -6.70 24.05
N TRP A 216 2.66 -5.49 23.65
CA TRP A 216 3.82 -5.16 22.83
C TRP A 216 4.71 -4.15 23.52
N ILE A 217 5.99 -4.18 23.20
CA ILE A 217 6.99 -3.24 23.72
C ILE A 217 7.56 -2.45 22.55
N LEU A 218 7.35 -1.14 22.59
CA LEU A 218 7.87 -0.19 21.60
C LEU A 218 9.24 0.31 22.06
N ARG A 219 10.23 0.26 21.17
CA ARG A 219 11.60 0.72 21.42
C ARG A 219 12.12 1.53 20.25
N LEU A 220 13.10 2.40 20.50
CA LEU A 220 13.93 2.93 19.43
C LEU A 220 14.73 1.79 18.82
N ARG A 221 14.85 1.76 17.49
CA ARG A 221 15.66 0.74 16.83
C ARG A 221 17.13 0.95 17.23
N LYS A 222 17.79 -0.14 17.60
CA LYS A 222 19.24 -0.16 17.84
C LYS A 222 20.02 0.42 16.65
N GLY A 223 21.07 1.18 16.94
CA GLY A 223 21.83 1.97 15.97
C GLY A 223 21.42 3.44 16.04
N ARG A 224 21.59 4.18 14.93
CA ARG A 224 21.55 5.66 14.91
C ARG A 224 20.32 6.29 15.60
N SER A 225 19.15 5.64 15.56
CA SER A 225 17.96 6.14 16.25
C SER A 225 18.10 6.08 17.77
N GLU A 226 18.52 4.95 18.33
CA GLU A 226 18.79 4.80 19.77
C GLU A 226 20.07 5.53 20.19
N ASP A 227 21.07 5.65 19.31
CA ASP A 227 22.32 6.35 19.64
C ASP A 227 22.08 7.85 19.87
N ILE A 228 21.34 8.50 18.96
CA ILE A 228 21.08 9.94 19.01
C ILE A 228 19.95 10.28 19.98
N TYR A 229 18.88 9.48 20.02
CA TYR A 229 17.66 9.82 20.76
C TYR A 229 17.42 8.90 21.95
N ARG A 230 16.67 9.42 22.92
CA ARG A 230 15.98 8.64 23.96
C ARG A 230 14.49 8.98 23.94
N ILE A 231 13.66 8.02 24.34
CA ILE A 231 12.25 8.29 24.60
C ILE A 231 12.18 9.12 25.88
N TYR A 232 11.62 10.33 25.79
CA TYR A 232 11.49 11.25 26.91
C TYR A 232 10.17 11.05 27.65
N SER A 233 9.07 10.89 26.91
CA SER A 233 7.75 10.59 27.48
C SER A 233 6.85 10.00 26.40
N HIS A 234 5.79 9.32 26.81
CA HIS A 234 4.77 8.79 25.91
C HIS A 234 3.36 9.00 26.50
N ASP A 235 2.36 8.97 25.62
CA ASP A 235 0.95 9.15 25.95
C ASP A 235 0.08 8.22 25.06
N GLY A 236 -1.08 7.81 25.57
CA GLY A 236 -1.97 6.83 24.92
C GLY A 236 -1.51 5.36 25.01
N THR A 237 -0.52 5.07 25.86
CA THR A 237 0.08 3.74 26.09
C THR A 237 -0.44 3.09 27.37
N ASP A 238 -0.03 1.87 27.68
CA ASP A 238 -0.46 1.12 28.88
C ASP A 238 0.60 1.05 29.97
N SER A 239 1.83 1.50 29.69
CA SER A 239 2.84 1.76 30.72
C SER A 239 2.72 3.17 31.30
N PRO A 240 3.10 3.37 32.58
CA PRO A 240 3.30 4.69 33.16
C PRO A 240 4.34 5.53 32.39
N PRO A 241 4.26 6.88 32.39
CA PRO A 241 5.19 7.74 31.66
C PRO A 241 6.66 7.63 32.07
N ASP A 242 6.93 7.15 33.28
CA ASP A 242 8.26 6.95 33.88
C ASP A 242 8.76 5.50 33.75
N ALA A 243 8.00 4.63 33.08
CA ALA A 243 8.41 3.25 32.84
C ALA A 243 9.66 3.18 31.94
N GLY A 244 10.58 2.26 32.27
CA GLY A 244 11.77 2.00 31.45
C GLY A 244 11.46 1.41 30.07
N GLU A 245 10.26 0.88 29.88
CA GLU A 245 9.78 0.33 28.62
C GLU A 245 8.40 0.89 28.25
N VAL A 246 8.20 1.17 26.96
CA VAL A 246 6.91 1.65 26.45
C VAL A 246 6.04 0.45 26.08
N VAL A 247 5.04 0.17 26.93
CA VAL A 247 4.13 -0.97 26.74
C VAL A 247 2.86 -0.51 26.04
N VAL A 248 2.48 -1.24 25.00
CA VAL A 248 1.28 -1.00 24.19
C VAL A 248 0.49 -2.30 24.07
N VAL A 249 -0.72 -2.32 24.60
CA VAL A 249 -1.66 -3.44 24.57
C VAL A 249 -2.71 -3.21 23.49
N LEU A 250 -2.79 -4.12 22.53
CA LEU A 250 -3.86 -4.15 21.53
C LEU A 250 -4.93 -5.15 21.98
N ASN A 251 -6.04 -4.65 22.52
CA ASN A 251 -7.16 -5.44 23.03
C ASN A 251 -8.52 -5.03 22.41
N ASN A 252 -8.50 -4.23 21.36
CA ASN A 252 -9.69 -3.70 20.69
C ASN A 252 -9.46 -3.63 19.18
N PHE A 253 -10.52 -3.82 18.40
CA PHE A 253 -10.54 -3.62 16.96
C PHE A 253 -10.43 -2.16 16.51
N LYS A 254 -10.61 -1.19 17.41
CA LYS A 254 -10.38 0.24 17.16
C LYS A 254 -8.88 0.56 17.08
N SER A 255 -8.50 1.62 16.36
CA SER A 255 -7.09 2.06 16.34
C SER A 255 -6.63 2.45 17.72
N LYS A 256 -5.42 2.02 18.07
CA LYS A 256 -4.65 2.56 19.17
C LYS A 256 -3.71 3.62 18.60
N ILE A 257 -3.90 4.88 19.04
CA ILE A 257 -3.09 6.01 18.60
C ILE A 257 -2.27 6.49 19.80
N ILE A 258 -0.95 6.49 19.65
CA ILE A 258 -0.01 6.88 20.71
C ILE A 258 0.74 8.15 20.35
N LYS A 259 1.24 8.88 21.35
CA LYS A 259 2.16 10.00 21.15
C LYS A 259 3.46 9.69 21.84
N VAL A 260 4.57 9.86 21.12
CA VAL A 260 5.91 9.59 21.64
C VAL A 260 6.75 10.86 21.53
N LYS A 261 7.24 11.35 22.64
CA LYS A 261 8.17 12.47 22.67
C LYS A 261 9.57 11.93 22.87
N VAL A 262 10.49 12.34 22.01
CA VAL A 262 11.91 11.96 22.08
C VAL A 262 12.77 13.19 22.38
N GLN A 263 13.96 12.94 22.87
CA GLN A 263 14.97 13.97 23.10
C GLN A 263 16.32 13.47 22.61
N LYS A 264 17.11 14.32 21.95
CA LYS A 264 18.50 14.00 21.65
C LYS A 264 19.29 13.81 22.96
N LYS A 265 20.22 12.86 23.00
CA LYS A 265 21.16 12.70 24.11
C LYS A 265 22.14 13.88 24.13
N THR A 266 22.69 14.17 25.31
CA THR A 266 23.51 15.38 25.56
C THR A 266 24.78 15.44 24.71
N ASP A 267 25.33 14.29 24.35
CA ASP A 267 26.51 14.10 23.50
C ASP A 267 26.18 14.12 22.00
N MET A 268 24.92 13.97 21.61
CA MET A 268 24.48 13.83 20.22
C MET A 268 23.60 15.00 19.73
N VAL A 269 23.61 16.14 20.43
CA VAL A 269 22.73 17.30 20.13
C VAL A 269 22.90 17.82 18.69
N ASN A 270 24.15 17.81 18.20
CA ASN A 270 24.51 18.31 16.87
C ASN A 270 24.43 17.24 15.77
N GLU A 271 24.16 15.98 16.12
CA GLU A 271 24.09 14.88 15.15
C GLU A 271 22.75 14.88 14.41
N ASP A 272 22.81 14.69 13.10
CA ASP A 272 21.63 14.54 12.25
C ASP A 272 21.32 13.07 11.99
N LEU A 273 20.05 12.70 12.10
CA LEU A 273 19.67 11.30 11.90
C LEU A 273 19.90 10.82 10.45
N LEU A 274 19.84 11.71 9.47
CA LEU A 274 19.99 11.41 8.03
C LEU A 274 21.27 12.04 7.46
N SER A 275 22.43 11.80 8.09
CA SER A 275 23.72 12.33 7.64
C SER A 275 24.23 11.63 6.37
N ASP A 276 24.97 12.37 5.53
CA ASP A 276 25.76 11.75 4.47
C ASP A 276 26.93 11.03 5.14
N GLY A 277 27.16 9.76 4.83
CA GLY A 277 28.23 8.95 5.42
C GLY A 277 29.67 9.41 5.06
N THR A 278 29.92 10.70 4.93
CA THR A 278 31.23 11.29 4.56
C THR A 278 32.22 11.39 5.71
N ASN A 279 31.87 10.94 6.91
CA ASN A 279 32.85 10.74 7.97
C ASN A 279 33.52 9.36 7.76
N GLU A 280 34.62 9.36 7.01
CA GLU A 280 35.48 8.21 6.70
C GLU A 280 36.13 7.50 7.92
N ASN A 281 35.68 7.76 9.15
CA ASN A 281 36.27 7.21 10.37
C ASN A 281 35.35 6.29 11.20
N GLU A 282 34.19 5.86 10.68
CA GLU A 282 33.34 4.89 11.39
C GLU A 282 32.95 3.69 10.52
N SER A 283 33.96 2.91 10.13
CA SER A 283 33.81 1.59 9.49
C SER A 283 33.34 0.48 10.46
N GLY A 284 32.58 0.80 11.51
CA GLY A 284 32.30 -0.10 12.63
C GLY A 284 30.83 -0.29 13.05
N PHE A 285 29.88 0.53 12.60
CA PHE A 285 28.54 0.58 13.22
C PHE A 285 27.37 0.00 12.40
N TRP A 286 27.62 -0.47 11.18
CA TRP A 286 26.59 -1.06 10.30
C TRP A 286 26.56 -2.60 10.31
N ASP A 287 27.42 -3.27 11.09
CA ASP A 287 27.63 -4.72 11.05
C ASP A 287 26.65 -5.59 11.85
N SER A 288 25.66 -5.03 12.55
CA SER A 288 24.67 -5.82 13.30
C SER A 288 23.32 -5.93 12.59
N PHE A 289 23.31 -6.41 11.34
CA PHE A 289 22.08 -6.79 10.63
C PHE A 289 22.00 -8.31 10.42
N LYS A 290 21.52 -9.02 11.44
CA LYS A 290 20.79 -10.29 11.27
C LYS A 290 19.30 -9.99 11.41
N TRP A 291 18.62 -9.92 10.27
CA TRP A 291 17.16 -10.08 10.21
C TRP A 291 16.91 -11.59 10.07
N GLY A 292 16.31 -12.24 11.07
CA GLY A 292 15.79 -13.61 10.93
C GLY A 292 14.45 -13.55 10.18
N PHE A 293 14.16 -14.40 9.19
CA PHE A 293 14.25 -15.87 9.21
C PHE A 293 14.68 -16.47 7.84
N THR A 294 15.73 -17.30 7.86
CA THR A 294 15.84 -18.70 7.36
C THR A 294 17.31 -19.10 7.49
N GLY A 295 17.57 -20.30 8.02
CA GLY A 295 18.88 -20.72 8.51
C GLY A 295 19.96 -20.84 7.42
N GLY A 296 21.17 -20.40 7.77
CA GLY A 296 22.39 -20.64 7.02
C GLY A 296 23.58 -19.98 7.70
N GLN A 297 24.42 -20.78 8.35
CA GLN A 297 25.75 -20.36 8.81
C GLN A 297 26.67 -20.19 7.60
N SER A 298 27.23 -18.99 7.41
CA SER A 298 28.61 -18.84 6.96
C SER A 298 29.17 -17.49 7.39
N THR A 299 30.39 -17.55 7.90
CA THR A 299 31.23 -16.48 8.44
C THR A 299 31.98 -15.73 7.33
N GLU A 300 32.16 -14.43 7.55
CA GLU A 300 33.31 -13.61 7.12
C GLU A 300 33.53 -13.19 5.65
N ALA A 301 32.59 -13.43 4.71
CA ALA A 301 32.69 -12.87 3.34
C ALA A 301 31.69 -11.73 3.01
N ALA A 302 30.79 -11.36 3.92
CA ALA A 302 29.54 -10.66 3.59
C ALA A 302 29.61 -9.13 3.40
N LYS A 303 30.78 -8.48 3.49
CA LYS A 303 30.88 -7.01 3.34
C LYS A 303 30.86 -6.53 1.89
N GLN A 304 31.28 -7.36 0.93
CA GLN A 304 31.30 -6.96 -0.50
C GLN A 304 30.01 -7.30 -1.25
N ASP A 305 29.20 -8.25 -0.78
CA ASP A 305 28.05 -8.78 -1.54
C ASP A 305 26.73 -8.02 -1.34
N LYS A 306 26.53 -7.29 -0.23
CA LYS A 306 25.23 -6.64 0.06
C LYS A 306 25.01 -5.32 -0.67
N ASP A 307 26.07 -4.58 -0.98
CA ASP A 307 25.99 -3.32 -1.74
C ASP A 307 25.73 -3.54 -3.24
N ASP A 308 25.87 -4.77 -3.74
CA ASP A 308 25.71 -5.05 -5.15
C ASP A 308 24.33 -5.63 -5.52
N ILE A 309 23.34 -5.68 -4.64
CA ILE A 309 21.98 -6.15 -5.00
C ILE A 309 21.18 -5.05 -5.72
N ILE A 310 20.52 -5.39 -6.83
CA ILE A 310 19.56 -4.49 -7.50
C ILE A 310 18.18 -4.66 -6.86
N ASN A 311 17.67 -3.59 -6.26
CA ASN A 311 16.32 -3.56 -5.70
C ASN A 311 15.32 -3.10 -6.78
N ILE A 312 14.32 -3.92 -7.09
CA ILE A 312 13.27 -3.61 -8.07
C ILE A 312 11.91 -3.62 -7.37
N PHE A 313 11.22 -2.48 -7.37
CA PHE A 313 9.86 -2.36 -6.89
C PHE A 313 8.87 -2.45 -8.04
N SER A 314 7.81 -3.22 -7.87
CA SER A 314 6.77 -3.35 -8.88
C SER A 314 5.41 -3.63 -8.23
N VAL A 315 4.33 -3.30 -8.94
CA VAL A 315 2.96 -3.47 -8.45
C VAL A 315 2.12 -4.08 -9.57
N ALA A 316 1.29 -5.05 -9.22
CA ALA A 316 0.29 -5.62 -10.11
C ALA A 316 -1.06 -5.72 -9.37
N SER A 317 -2.15 -5.67 -10.12
CA SER A 317 -3.52 -5.84 -9.63
C SER A 317 -4.30 -6.59 -10.69
N GLY A 318 -4.83 -7.75 -10.32
CA GLY A 318 -5.50 -8.68 -11.23
C GLY A 318 -4.56 -9.64 -11.96
N HIS A 319 -5.12 -10.77 -12.40
CA HIS A 319 -4.39 -11.93 -12.92
C HIS A 319 -3.62 -11.62 -14.20
N LEU A 320 -4.15 -10.73 -15.05
CA LEU A 320 -3.47 -10.32 -16.28
C LEU A 320 -2.17 -9.58 -15.98
N TYR A 321 -2.20 -8.58 -15.09
CA TYR A 321 -1.00 -7.85 -14.70
C TYR A 321 -0.02 -8.70 -13.89
N GLU A 322 -0.49 -9.67 -13.11
CA GLU A 322 0.39 -10.65 -12.47
C GLU A 322 1.10 -11.57 -13.46
N ARG A 323 0.44 -11.90 -14.58
CA ARG A 323 1.09 -12.62 -15.69
C ARG A 323 2.18 -11.76 -16.33
N PHE A 324 1.87 -10.50 -16.65
CA PHE A 324 2.88 -9.56 -17.15
C PHE A 324 4.03 -9.39 -16.15
N LEU A 325 3.74 -9.24 -14.85
CA LEU A 325 4.74 -9.10 -13.80
C LEU A 325 5.75 -10.26 -13.79
N ARG A 326 5.29 -11.51 -13.91
CA ARG A 326 6.18 -12.69 -14.00
C ARG A 326 7.08 -12.65 -15.23
N ILE A 327 6.54 -12.19 -16.36
CA ILE A 327 7.30 -12.04 -17.61
C ILE A 327 8.33 -10.91 -17.49
N MET A 328 7.95 -9.77 -16.91
CA MET A 328 8.86 -8.67 -16.61
C MET A 328 10.01 -9.16 -15.74
N MET A 329 9.71 -9.86 -14.64
CA MET A 329 10.72 -10.45 -13.76
C MET A 329 11.66 -11.38 -14.52
N LEU A 330 11.13 -12.29 -15.35
CA LEU A 330 11.95 -13.22 -16.13
C LEU A 330 12.84 -12.48 -17.14
N SER A 331 12.32 -11.43 -17.78
CA SER A 331 13.09 -10.59 -18.70
C SER A 331 14.26 -9.89 -17.99
N VAL A 332 14.06 -9.39 -16.77
CA VAL A 332 15.13 -8.83 -15.93
C VAL A 332 16.18 -9.89 -15.63
N LEU A 333 15.76 -11.06 -15.12
CA LEU A 333 16.66 -12.11 -14.65
C LEU A 333 17.52 -12.70 -15.78
N LYS A 334 17.02 -12.72 -17.02
CA LYS A 334 17.79 -13.17 -18.18
C LYS A 334 18.77 -12.13 -18.71
N ASN A 335 18.54 -10.84 -18.44
CA ASN A 335 19.35 -9.73 -18.98
C ASN A 335 20.25 -9.06 -17.93
N THR A 336 20.11 -9.42 -16.65
CA THR A 336 20.85 -8.81 -15.53
C THR A 336 21.67 -9.88 -14.81
N LYS A 337 22.99 -9.69 -14.71
CA LYS A 337 23.89 -10.64 -14.03
C LYS A 337 23.94 -10.43 -12.53
N THR A 338 23.75 -9.19 -12.12
CA THR A 338 23.81 -8.75 -10.73
C THR A 338 22.62 -9.34 -9.96
N PRO A 339 22.79 -9.82 -8.71
CA PRO A 339 21.69 -10.36 -7.92
C PRO A 339 20.53 -9.35 -7.78
N VAL A 340 19.30 -9.84 -7.97
CA VAL A 340 18.09 -9.01 -7.94
C VAL A 340 17.25 -9.34 -6.71
N LYS A 341 16.75 -8.29 -6.04
CA LYS A 341 15.70 -8.39 -5.04
C LYS A 341 14.45 -7.66 -5.52
N PHE A 342 13.35 -8.39 -5.67
CA PHE A 342 12.06 -7.82 -6.03
C PHE A 342 11.23 -7.42 -4.80
N TRP A 343 10.58 -6.28 -4.86
CA TRP A 343 9.72 -5.74 -3.82
C TRP A 343 8.32 -5.59 -4.39
N PHE A 344 7.32 -6.13 -3.70
CA PHE A 344 5.93 -6.07 -4.16
C PHE A 344 5.00 -5.55 -3.09
N LEU A 345 3.95 -4.85 -3.52
CA LEU A 345 2.90 -4.37 -2.63
C LEU A 345 1.91 -5.51 -2.32
N LYS A 346 2.02 -6.11 -1.13
CA LYS A 346 1.33 -7.34 -0.73
C LYS A 346 -0.19 -7.33 -0.98
N ASN A 347 -0.85 -6.21 -0.67
CA ASN A 347 -2.32 -6.10 -0.64
C ASN A 347 -3.01 -6.24 -2.00
N TYR A 348 -2.27 -6.09 -3.09
CA TYR A 348 -2.83 -6.08 -4.44
C TYR A 348 -2.53 -7.37 -5.22
N LEU A 349 -1.71 -8.25 -4.64
CA LEU A 349 -1.40 -9.55 -5.19
C LEU A 349 -2.46 -10.58 -4.79
N SER A 350 -2.83 -11.42 -5.75
CA SER A 350 -3.71 -12.57 -5.58
C SER A 350 -3.06 -13.60 -4.65
N PRO A 351 -3.89 -14.41 -3.95
CA PRO A 351 -3.40 -15.57 -3.20
C PRO A 351 -2.54 -16.50 -4.07
N THR A 352 -2.96 -16.72 -5.32
CA THR A 352 -2.27 -17.57 -6.30
C THR A 352 -0.85 -17.07 -6.59
N PHE A 353 -0.66 -15.76 -6.78
CA PHE A 353 0.68 -15.20 -6.98
C PHE A 353 1.54 -15.33 -5.73
N LYS A 354 0.99 -15.00 -4.55
CA LYS A 354 1.70 -15.09 -3.26
C LYS A 354 2.15 -16.53 -2.95
N GLU A 355 1.36 -17.52 -3.36
CA GLU A 355 1.72 -18.94 -3.21
C GLU A 355 2.81 -19.39 -4.21
N PHE A 356 2.81 -18.85 -5.43
CA PHE A 356 3.74 -19.24 -6.50
C PHE A 356 5.11 -18.56 -6.41
N ILE A 357 5.18 -17.31 -5.96
CA ILE A 357 6.42 -16.52 -5.96
C ILE A 357 7.61 -17.17 -5.23
N PRO A 358 7.46 -17.88 -4.08
CA PRO A 358 8.59 -18.55 -3.43
C PRO A 358 9.17 -19.67 -4.31
N TYR A 359 8.31 -20.41 -5.01
CA TYR A 359 8.75 -21.47 -5.94
C TYR A 359 9.52 -20.88 -7.13
N MET A 360 9.02 -19.77 -7.68
CA MET A 360 9.70 -19.03 -8.75
C MET A 360 11.05 -18.45 -8.28
N ALA A 361 11.11 -17.90 -7.07
CA ALA A 361 12.32 -17.36 -6.46
C ALA A 361 13.42 -18.42 -6.32
N ASN A 362 13.06 -19.61 -5.83
CA ASN A 362 13.99 -20.74 -5.76
C ASN A 362 14.46 -21.20 -7.14
N LYS A 363 13.57 -21.23 -8.13
CA LYS A 363 13.90 -21.69 -9.48
C LYS A 363 14.88 -20.77 -10.20
N TYR A 364 14.70 -19.46 -10.07
CA TYR A 364 15.51 -18.46 -10.77
C TYR A 364 16.52 -17.73 -9.88
N ASN A 365 16.66 -18.16 -8.62
CA ASN A 365 17.65 -17.66 -7.65
C ASN A 365 17.59 -16.13 -7.46
N PHE A 366 16.40 -15.57 -7.19
CA PHE A 366 16.23 -14.17 -6.82
C PHE A 366 15.66 -14.03 -5.41
N GLN A 367 15.87 -12.87 -4.80
CA GLN A 367 15.26 -12.52 -3.52
C GLN A 367 13.96 -11.75 -3.75
N TYR A 368 13.01 -11.85 -2.83
CA TYR A 368 11.83 -11.00 -2.87
C TYR A 368 11.35 -10.60 -1.47
N GLU A 369 10.59 -9.52 -1.40
CA GLU A 369 9.93 -9.09 -0.17
C GLU A 369 8.56 -8.48 -0.46
N LEU A 370 7.59 -8.80 0.41
CA LEU A 370 6.23 -8.28 0.32
C LEU A 370 6.07 -7.12 1.30
N VAL A 371 6.09 -5.91 0.78
CA VAL A 371 5.92 -4.68 1.56
C VAL A 371 4.45 -4.28 1.61
N GLN A 372 4.07 -3.62 2.68
CA GLN A 372 2.69 -3.21 2.92
C GLN A 372 2.69 -2.06 3.91
N TYR A 373 1.90 -1.03 3.59
CA TYR A 373 1.71 0.17 4.41
C TYR A 373 0.25 0.57 4.28
N LYS A 374 -0.42 0.96 5.36
CA LYS A 374 -1.81 1.45 5.29
C LYS A 374 -1.81 2.93 4.92
N TRP A 375 -2.70 3.33 4.02
CA TRP A 375 -2.92 4.73 3.71
C TRP A 375 -3.27 5.54 4.97
N PRO A 376 -2.46 6.54 5.37
CA PRO A 376 -2.67 7.25 6.63
C PRO A 376 -4.02 7.99 6.69
N ARG A 377 -4.66 7.97 7.85
CA ARG A 377 -5.99 8.58 8.08
C ARG A 377 -6.04 10.08 7.80
N TRP A 378 -4.93 10.78 8.03
CA TRP A 378 -4.80 12.22 7.83
C TRP A 378 -4.63 12.60 6.36
N LEU A 379 -4.23 11.66 5.50
CA LEU A 379 -4.00 11.87 4.08
C LEU A 379 -5.29 11.58 3.31
N HIS A 380 -5.68 12.47 2.39
CA HIS A 380 -6.92 12.34 1.62
C HIS A 380 -6.98 10.99 0.90
N GLN A 381 -8.04 10.22 1.16
CA GLN A 381 -8.21 8.86 0.64
C GLN A 381 -8.66 8.88 -0.82
N GLN A 382 -8.26 7.86 -1.58
CA GLN A 382 -8.80 7.58 -2.91
C GLN A 382 -9.81 6.42 -2.79
N THR A 383 -10.85 6.45 -3.61
CA THR A 383 -11.86 5.38 -3.60
C THR A 383 -11.72 4.40 -4.77
N GLU A 384 -11.14 4.84 -5.88
CA GLU A 384 -10.87 4.00 -7.04
C GLU A 384 -9.56 3.22 -6.86
N LYS A 385 -9.62 1.90 -7.05
CA LYS A 385 -8.48 1.00 -6.80
C LYS A 385 -7.23 1.39 -7.59
N GLN A 386 -7.41 1.78 -8.86
CA GLN A 386 -6.33 2.25 -9.72
C GLN A 386 -5.63 3.50 -9.16
N ARG A 387 -6.39 4.51 -8.73
CA ARG A 387 -5.83 5.74 -8.12
C ARG A 387 -5.12 5.45 -6.81
N ILE A 388 -5.61 4.49 -6.02
CA ILE A 388 -4.92 4.03 -4.81
C ILE A 388 -3.56 3.41 -5.17
N ILE A 389 -3.52 2.51 -6.14
CA ILE A 389 -2.27 1.87 -6.61
C ILE A 389 -1.27 2.91 -7.11
N TRP A 390 -1.71 3.88 -7.91
CA TRP A 390 -0.88 5.01 -8.34
C TRP A 390 -0.34 5.82 -7.16
N GLY A 391 -1.14 6.03 -6.13
CA GLY A 391 -0.68 6.66 -4.89
C GLY A 391 0.46 5.87 -4.24
N TYR A 392 0.37 4.54 -4.14
CA TYR A 392 1.46 3.72 -3.59
C TYR A 392 2.73 3.70 -4.44
N LYS A 393 2.62 3.94 -5.76
CA LYS A 393 3.80 4.09 -6.63
C LYS A 393 4.61 5.35 -6.30
N ILE A 394 4.10 6.34 -5.55
CA ILE A 394 4.82 7.61 -5.36
C ILE A 394 4.77 8.20 -3.94
N LEU A 395 3.65 8.08 -3.23
CA LEU A 395 3.41 8.81 -1.97
C LEU A 395 4.13 8.23 -0.76
N PHE A 396 4.55 6.97 -0.78
CA PHE A 396 5.04 6.25 0.40
C PHE A 396 6.43 5.64 0.22
N LEU A 397 7.17 6.06 -0.80
CA LEU A 397 8.48 5.48 -1.13
C LEU A 397 9.52 5.62 -0.01
N ASP A 398 9.42 6.66 0.81
CA ASP A 398 10.30 6.88 1.96
C ASP A 398 10.11 5.88 3.11
N VAL A 399 8.87 5.37 3.27
CA VAL A 399 8.46 4.52 4.41
C VAL A 399 8.16 3.07 4.03
N LEU A 400 7.92 2.76 2.76
CA LEU A 400 7.66 1.39 2.29
C LEU A 400 8.90 0.49 2.42
N PHE A 401 10.09 1.08 2.33
CA PHE A 401 11.36 0.36 2.39
C PHE A 401 12.09 0.65 3.70
N PRO A 402 12.86 -0.32 4.23
CA PRO A 402 13.72 -0.08 5.36
C PRO A 402 14.85 0.91 5.02
N LEU A 403 15.48 1.52 6.04
CA LEU A 403 16.54 2.52 5.83
C LEU A 403 17.77 1.98 5.10
N VAL A 404 18.02 0.67 5.19
CA VAL A 404 19.16 0.00 4.53
C VAL A 404 19.03 -0.05 3.00
N VAL A 405 17.82 0.16 2.45
CA VAL A 405 17.66 0.27 1.00
C VAL A 405 18.01 1.69 0.58
N ASP A 406 19.14 1.82 -0.11
CA ASP A 406 19.68 3.10 -0.56
C ASP A 406 19.06 3.58 -1.86
N LYS A 407 18.83 2.66 -2.78
CA LYS A 407 18.31 2.94 -4.12
C LYS A 407 17.46 1.76 -4.60
N PHE A 408 16.39 2.06 -5.32
CA PHE A 408 15.60 1.05 -6.02
C PHE A 408 15.17 1.54 -7.41
N LEU A 409 14.80 0.60 -8.26
CA LEU A 409 14.22 0.81 -9.58
C LEU A 409 12.74 0.45 -9.52
N PHE A 410 11.86 1.33 -9.98
CA PHE A 410 10.49 0.94 -10.28
C PHE A 410 10.41 0.49 -11.73
N VAL A 411 9.83 -0.69 -11.96
CA VAL A 411 9.57 -1.24 -13.31
C VAL A 411 8.10 -1.64 -13.35
N ASP A 412 7.32 -1.08 -14.27
CA ASP A 412 5.91 -1.45 -14.41
C ASP A 412 5.74 -2.92 -14.84
N ALA A 413 4.61 -3.53 -14.47
CA ALA A 413 4.40 -4.96 -14.62
C ALA A 413 4.42 -5.41 -16.09
N ASP A 414 4.01 -4.55 -17.02
CA ASP A 414 3.95 -4.81 -18.46
C ASP A 414 5.19 -4.36 -19.24
N GLN A 415 6.29 -4.05 -18.55
CA GLN A 415 7.58 -3.81 -19.20
C GLN A 415 8.34 -5.07 -19.55
N ILE A 416 9.09 -5.00 -20.66
CA ILE A 416 10.09 -5.99 -21.06
C ILE A 416 11.47 -5.36 -21.02
N VAL A 417 12.38 -5.96 -20.25
CA VAL A 417 13.76 -5.49 -20.07
C VAL A 417 14.71 -6.29 -20.96
N ARG A 418 15.53 -5.58 -21.75
CA ARG A 418 16.49 -6.14 -22.72
C ARG A 418 17.95 -5.81 -22.40
N THR A 419 18.21 -5.22 -21.24
CA THR A 419 19.54 -4.75 -20.83
C THR A 419 19.82 -5.09 -19.37
N ASP A 420 21.07 -4.93 -18.95
CA ASP A 420 21.46 -5.08 -17.55
C ASP A 420 20.98 -3.86 -16.75
N LEU A 421 20.05 -4.08 -15.80
CA LEU A 421 19.51 -3.00 -14.97
C LEU A 421 20.53 -2.39 -14.01
N LYS A 422 21.70 -3.01 -13.84
CA LYS A 422 22.82 -2.41 -13.10
C LYS A 422 23.19 -1.05 -13.69
N GLU A 423 23.11 -0.88 -15.01
CA GLU A 423 23.39 0.40 -15.68
C GLU A 423 22.44 1.51 -15.21
N LEU A 424 21.17 1.20 -14.93
CA LEU A 424 20.21 2.19 -14.41
C LEU A 424 20.39 2.42 -12.92
N ARG A 425 20.68 1.37 -12.14
CA ARG A 425 20.99 1.49 -10.71
C ARG A 425 22.18 2.43 -10.50
N ASP A 426 23.22 2.29 -11.32
CA ASP A 426 24.47 3.04 -11.19
C ASP A 426 24.41 4.40 -11.91
N PHE A 427 23.29 4.72 -12.58
CA PHE A 427 23.11 5.98 -13.28
C PHE A 427 23.20 7.17 -12.31
N ASN A 428 24.00 8.17 -12.68
CA ASN A 428 24.17 9.38 -11.89
C ASN A 428 22.94 10.29 -12.01
N LEU A 429 22.30 10.57 -10.87
CA LEU A 429 21.11 11.43 -10.79
C LEU A 429 21.43 12.92 -10.65
N ASP A 430 22.71 13.30 -10.64
CA ASP A 430 23.17 14.69 -10.46
C ASP A 430 22.56 15.35 -9.22
N GLY A 431 22.44 14.57 -8.13
CA GLY A 431 21.85 15.01 -6.87
C GLY A 431 20.32 15.08 -6.86
N ALA A 432 19.62 14.70 -7.93
CA ALA A 432 18.17 14.53 -7.91
C ALA A 432 17.77 13.29 -7.09
N PRO A 433 16.66 13.34 -6.33
CA PRO A 433 16.18 12.19 -5.55
C PRO A 433 15.65 11.03 -6.41
N TYR A 434 15.27 11.30 -7.67
CA TYR A 434 14.81 10.29 -8.59
C TYR A 434 15.05 10.70 -10.06
N GLY A 435 15.10 9.70 -10.93
CA GLY A 435 15.21 9.87 -12.38
C GLY A 435 14.11 9.14 -13.11
N TYR A 436 13.48 9.82 -14.08
CA TYR A 436 12.38 9.29 -14.90
C TYR A 436 12.72 9.42 -16.38
N THR A 437 12.15 8.54 -17.21
CA THR A 437 12.26 8.69 -18.66
C THR A 437 11.23 9.72 -19.16
N PRO A 438 11.60 10.65 -20.05
CA PRO A 438 10.63 11.56 -20.68
C PRO A 438 9.75 10.83 -21.69
N PHE A 439 8.57 11.39 -21.98
CA PHE A 439 7.76 10.95 -23.12
C PHE A 439 8.53 11.09 -24.43
N CYS A 440 8.30 10.15 -25.34
CA CYS A 440 8.91 10.18 -26.66
C CYS A 440 8.17 11.13 -27.63
N ASP A 441 8.98 11.87 -28.39
CA ASP A 441 8.54 12.93 -29.28
C ASP A 441 8.75 12.62 -30.76
N SER A 442 9.16 11.38 -31.08
CA SER A 442 9.57 11.00 -32.43
C SER A 442 8.42 10.61 -33.35
N ARG A 443 7.35 9.97 -32.85
CA ARG A 443 6.17 9.64 -33.67
C ARG A 443 5.28 10.87 -33.87
N LYS A 444 5.24 11.44 -35.08
CA LYS A 444 4.57 12.73 -35.37
C LYS A 444 3.05 12.61 -35.47
N GLU A 445 2.55 11.45 -35.84
CA GLU A 445 1.12 11.14 -35.94
C GLU A 445 0.39 11.33 -34.60
N MET A 446 1.13 11.22 -33.48
CA MET A 446 0.59 11.40 -32.14
C MET A 446 0.67 12.83 -31.60
N ASP A 447 1.13 13.82 -32.37
CA ASP A 447 1.31 15.20 -31.88
C ASP A 447 0.00 15.78 -31.29
N GLY A 448 -1.16 15.43 -31.86
CA GLY A 448 -2.47 15.86 -31.36
C GLY A 448 -2.85 15.33 -29.97
N TYR A 449 -2.24 14.22 -29.52
CA TYR A 449 -2.48 13.61 -28.21
C TYR A 449 -1.46 14.05 -27.14
N ARG A 450 -0.44 14.84 -27.50
CA ARG A 450 0.60 15.33 -26.59
C ARG A 450 0.09 16.50 -25.74
N PHE A 451 -0.82 16.22 -24.82
CA PHE A 451 -1.45 17.23 -23.96
C PHE A 451 -0.44 18.04 -23.13
N TRP A 452 0.74 17.49 -22.85
CA TRP A 452 1.80 18.19 -22.11
C TRP A 452 2.51 19.29 -22.90
N LYS A 453 2.27 19.40 -24.21
CA LYS A 453 2.85 20.45 -25.09
C LYS A 453 1.95 21.67 -25.24
N SER A 454 0.79 21.71 -24.59
CA SER A 454 -0.13 22.85 -24.61
C SER A 454 -0.71 23.16 -23.23
N GLY A 455 -1.45 24.27 -23.14
CA GLY A 455 -2.25 24.64 -21.97
C GLY A 455 -1.45 24.74 -20.66
N TYR A 456 -2.03 24.16 -19.60
CA TYR A 456 -1.48 24.18 -18.25
C TYR A 456 -0.08 23.56 -18.19
N TRP A 457 0.10 22.35 -18.74
CA TRP A 457 1.35 21.61 -18.63
C TRP A 457 2.51 22.30 -19.35
N ALA A 458 2.31 22.82 -20.56
CA ALA A 458 3.36 23.55 -21.26
C ALA A 458 3.83 24.79 -20.47
N SER A 459 2.88 25.53 -19.91
CA SER A 459 3.14 26.72 -19.11
C SER A 459 3.86 26.37 -17.80
N HIS A 460 3.39 25.33 -17.10
CA HIS A 460 3.95 24.87 -15.83
C HIS A 460 5.35 24.28 -15.99
N LEU A 461 5.60 23.47 -17.02
CA LEU A 461 6.88 22.82 -17.24
C LEU A 461 7.99 23.80 -17.63
N ALA A 462 7.64 24.96 -18.20
CA ALA A 462 8.59 26.03 -18.55
C ALA A 462 9.82 25.52 -19.34
N GLY A 463 9.57 24.72 -20.38
CA GLY A 463 10.61 24.12 -21.23
C GLY A 463 11.21 22.80 -20.72
N ARG A 464 10.84 22.35 -19.50
CA ARG A 464 11.22 21.02 -19.00
C ARG A 464 10.40 19.92 -19.68
N LYS A 465 10.97 18.71 -19.72
CA LYS A 465 10.28 17.54 -20.28
C LYS A 465 9.19 17.05 -19.33
N TYR A 466 8.13 16.48 -19.90
CA TYR A 466 7.13 15.73 -19.17
C TYR A 466 7.53 14.24 -19.14
N HIS A 467 7.51 13.64 -17.96
CA HIS A 467 8.05 12.30 -17.68
C HIS A 467 6.95 11.27 -17.44
N ILE A 468 7.24 10.00 -17.74
CA ILE A 468 6.31 8.87 -17.60
C ILE A 468 6.70 7.95 -16.44
N SER A 469 5.70 7.44 -15.70
CA SER A 469 5.87 6.66 -14.46
C SER A 469 6.00 5.14 -14.67
N ALA A 470 6.36 4.70 -15.88
CA ALA A 470 6.51 3.29 -16.22
C ALA A 470 7.87 2.71 -15.77
N LEU A 471 8.94 3.51 -15.85
CA LEU A 471 10.29 3.17 -15.37
C LEU A 471 10.91 4.39 -14.71
N TYR A 472 11.37 4.24 -13.46
CA TYR A 472 12.13 5.28 -12.78
C TYR A 472 13.07 4.70 -11.73
N VAL A 473 14.09 5.46 -11.37
CA VAL A 473 15.07 5.13 -10.32
C VAL A 473 14.92 6.12 -9.18
N VAL A 474 15.00 5.65 -7.94
CA VAL A 474 14.88 6.49 -6.74
C VAL A 474 16.09 6.26 -5.85
N ASP A 475 16.84 7.34 -5.59
CA ASP A 475 17.84 7.40 -4.54
C ASP A 475 17.12 7.69 -3.22
N LEU A 476 16.82 6.64 -2.45
CA LEU A 476 16.08 6.73 -1.20
C LEU A 476 16.84 7.50 -0.12
N LYS A 477 18.17 7.42 -0.10
CA LYS A 477 19.00 8.23 0.80
C LYS A 477 18.73 9.72 0.56
N LYS A 478 18.84 10.17 -0.69
CA LYS A 478 18.57 11.56 -1.07
C LYS A 478 17.10 11.92 -0.89
N PHE A 479 16.18 11.04 -1.31
CA PHE A 479 14.73 11.23 -1.23
C PHE A 479 14.27 11.49 0.21
N ARG A 480 14.74 10.68 1.18
CA ARG A 480 14.46 10.85 2.61
C ARG A 480 15.12 12.11 3.16
N LYS A 481 16.39 12.35 2.82
CA LYS A 481 17.16 13.52 3.29
C LYS A 481 16.46 14.84 2.95
N ILE A 482 15.88 14.98 1.77
CA ILE A 482 15.21 16.21 1.34
C ILE A 482 13.71 16.25 1.67
N ALA A 483 13.16 15.25 2.37
CA ALA A 483 11.72 15.11 2.62
C ALA A 483 10.90 15.10 1.32
N ALA A 484 11.41 14.45 0.26
CA ALA A 484 10.69 14.41 -1.02
C ALA A 484 9.29 13.77 -0.85
N GLY A 485 9.19 12.67 -0.11
CA GLY A 485 7.91 12.01 0.20
C GLY A 485 6.93 12.94 0.92
N ASP A 486 7.39 13.68 1.92
CA ASP A 486 6.53 14.60 2.67
C ASP A 486 6.04 15.78 1.82
N ARG A 487 6.89 16.30 0.92
CA ARG A 487 6.53 17.36 -0.03
C ARG A 487 5.50 16.85 -1.04
N LEU A 488 5.70 15.65 -1.58
CA LEU A 488 4.76 15.01 -2.51
C LEU A 488 3.39 14.78 -1.85
N ARG A 489 3.35 14.27 -0.61
CA ARG A 489 2.10 14.09 0.16
C ARG A 489 1.43 15.43 0.45
N GLY A 490 2.19 16.47 0.80
CA GLY A 490 1.66 17.81 1.02
C GLY A 490 1.00 18.40 -0.23
N GLN A 491 1.67 18.30 -1.38
CA GLN A 491 1.11 18.76 -2.66
C GLN A 491 -0.12 17.94 -3.07
N TYR A 492 -0.03 16.61 -2.94
CA TYR A 492 -1.16 15.72 -3.19
C TYR A 492 -2.37 16.12 -2.34
N GLN A 493 -2.19 16.38 -1.03
CA GLN A 493 -3.29 16.75 -0.12
C GLN A 493 -4.02 18.02 -0.59
N GLY A 494 -3.29 18.98 -1.16
CA GLY A 494 -3.87 20.22 -1.70
C GLY A 494 -4.61 20.01 -3.02
N LEU A 495 -4.05 19.20 -3.93
CA LEU A 495 -4.63 18.95 -5.25
C LEU A 495 -5.78 17.93 -5.23
N SER A 496 -5.71 16.92 -4.37
CA SER A 496 -6.63 15.77 -4.39
C SER A 496 -8.06 16.09 -3.95
N GLN A 497 -8.32 17.31 -3.46
CA GLN A 497 -9.67 17.77 -3.11
C GLN A 497 -10.54 17.95 -4.36
N ASP A 498 -9.92 18.30 -5.49
CA ASP A 498 -10.61 18.30 -6.79
C ASP A 498 -10.46 16.91 -7.44
N PRO A 499 -11.57 16.19 -7.70
CA PRO A 499 -11.52 14.86 -8.31
C PRO A 499 -10.95 14.86 -9.74
N ASN A 500 -10.93 16.01 -10.43
CA ASN A 500 -10.39 16.13 -11.78
C ASN A 500 -8.88 16.40 -11.80
N SER A 501 -8.29 16.71 -10.65
CA SER A 501 -6.86 16.93 -10.52
C SER A 501 -6.09 15.62 -10.50
N LEU A 502 -4.84 15.65 -10.99
CA LEU A 502 -3.94 14.50 -11.04
C LEU A 502 -4.60 13.32 -11.78
N SER A 503 -4.88 13.48 -13.07
CA SER A 503 -5.56 12.46 -13.88
C SER A 503 -4.80 11.14 -13.84
N ASN A 504 -3.47 11.19 -13.95
CA ASN A 504 -2.57 10.05 -13.72
C ASN A 504 -1.70 10.36 -12.49
N LEU A 505 -2.16 10.02 -11.30
CA LEU A 505 -1.55 10.46 -10.02
C LEU A 505 -0.04 10.20 -9.92
N ASP A 506 0.41 9.00 -10.27
CA ASP A 506 1.82 8.58 -10.21
C ASP A 506 2.73 9.30 -11.20
N GLN A 507 2.15 9.86 -12.27
CA GLN A 507 2.87 10.60 -13.31
C GLN A 507 2.76 12.12 -13.13
N ASP A 508 1.55 12.61 -12.89
CA ASP A 508 1.26 14.03 -12.80
C ASP A 508 1.88 14.65 -11.55
N LEU A 509 1.90 13.94 -10.42
CA LEU A 509 2.41 14.51 -9.17
C LEU A 509 3.92 14.82 -9.23
N PRO A 510 4.81 13.91 -9.69
CA PRO A 510 6.21 14.25 -9.91
C PRO A 510 6.40 15.40 -10.92
N ASN A 511 5.70 15.37 -12.06
CA ASN A 511 5.82 16.44 -13.07
C ASN A 511 5.31 17.79 -12.56
N ASN A 512 4.26 17.80 -11.73
CA ASN A 512 3.78 19.01 -11.07
C ASN A 512 4.82 19.54 -10.08
N MET A 513 5.50 18.66 -9.36
CA MET A 513 6.52 19.00 -8.37
C MET A 513 7.92 19.23 -8.93
N ILE A 514 8.11 19.20 -10.25
CA ILE A 514 9.42 19.24 -10.94
C ILE A 514 10.34 20.41 -10.52
N HIS A 515 9.77 21.53 -10.08
CA HIS A 515 10.51 22.71 -9.62
C HIS A 515 10.94 22.64 -8.14
N GLN A 516 10.25 21.85 -7.32
CA GLN A 516 10.49 21.71 -5.88
C GLN A 516 11.21 20.40 -5.53
N VAL A 517 10.98 19.36 -6.31
CA VAL A 517 11.58 18.03 -6.22
C VAL A 517 12.20 17.72 -7.58
N PRO A 518 13.52 17.89 -7.73
CA PRO A 518 14.18 17.74 -9.03
C PRO A 518 13.99 16.35 -9.63
N ILE A 519 13.85 16.31 -10.96
CA ILE A 519 13.78 15.07 -11.74
C ILE A 519 15.00 15.01 -12.64
N LYS A 520 15.78 13.92 -12.55
CA LYS A 520 16.77 13.63 -13.59
C LYS A 520 16.08 13.00 -14.79
N SER A 521 16.13 13.64 -15.96
CA SER A 521 15.67 13.01 -17.19
C SER A 521 16.63 11.89 -17.60
N LEU A 522 16.12 10.66 -17.68
CA LEU A 522 16.86 9.51 -18.18
C LEU A 522 16.97 9.56 -19.72
N PRO A 523 18.01 8.94 -20.30
CA PRO A 523 18.11 8.75 -21.74
C PRO A 523 16.88 8.07 -22.35
N GLN A 524 16.49 8.45 -23.57
CA GLN A 524 15.26 7.95 -24.20
C GLN A 524 15.28 6.44 -24.44
N GLU A 525 16.45 5.83 -24.64
CA GLU A 525 16.57 4.39 -24.82
C GLU A 525 16.09 3.57 -23.63
N TRP A 526 15.99 4.16 -22.42
CA TRP A 526 15.44 3.50 -21.24
C TRP A 526 13.94 3.25 -21.31
N LEU A 527 13.22 3.83 -22.27
CA LEU A 527 11.81 3.53 -22.46
C LEU A 527 11.39 3.70 -23.91
N TRP A 528 10.93 2.61 -24.50
CA TRP A 528 10.28 2.62 -25.79
C TRP A 528 8.82 2.15 -25.64
N CYS A 529 7.89 2.89 -26.22
CA CYS A 529 6.53 2.40 -26.46
C CYS A 529 6.12 2.68 -27.90
N GLU A 530 5.46 1.71 -28.53
CA GLU A 530 4.99 1.77 -29.91
C GLU A 530 4.16 3.03 -30.19
N THR A 531 3.29 3.40 -29.27
CA THR A 531 2.42 4.56 -29.46
C THR A 531 3.22 5.85 -29.63
N TRP A 532 4.29 6.09 -28.88
CA TRP A 532 4.95 7.41 -28.83
C TRP A 532 6.29 7.46 -29.57
N CYS A 533 6.96 6.31 -29.70
CA CYS A 533 8.29 6.19 -30.26
C CYS A 533 8.23 5.69 -31.71
N ASP A 534 9.14 6.18 -32.54
CA ASP A 534 9.37 5.66 -33.89
C ASP A 534 9.93 4.23 -33.88
N ASP A 535 9.67 3.47 -34.94
CA ASP A 535 10.06 2.06 -35.03
C ASP A 535 11.58 1.85 -35.10
N ALA A 536 12.33 2.81 -35.66
CA ALA A 536 13.77 2.71 -35.78
C ALA A 536 14.47 2.76 -34.41
N SER A 537 13.92 3.54 -33.47
CA SER A 537 14.43 3.65 -32.09
C SER A 537 14.28 2.36 -31.27
N LYS A 538 13.32 1.48 -31.63
CA LYS A 538 13.08 0.20 -30.95
C LYS A 538 14.31 -0.70 -30.89
N LYS A 539 15.18 -0.64 -31.90
CA LYS A 539 16.41 -1.44 -31.98
C LYS A 539 17.42 -1.11 -30.87
N ARG A 540 17.35 0.10 -30.32
CA ARG A 540 18.23 0.59 -29.24
C ARG A 540 17.52 0.62 -27.89
N ALA A 541 16.26 0.17 -27.83
CA ALA A 541 15.46 0.20 -26.61
C ALA A 541 16.01 -0.77 -25.56
N LYS A 542 16.31 -0.24 -24.38
CA LYS A 542 16.73 -0.98 -23.19
C LYS A 542 15.54 -1.61 -22.47
N THR A 543 14.40 -0.92 -22.45
CA THR A 543 13.13 -1.49 -22.02
C THR A 543 12.01 -1.10 -22.98
N ILE A 544 10.98 -1.95 -23.05
CA ILE A 544 9.77 -1.74 -23.85
C ILE A 544 8.58 -1.73 -22.92
N ASP A 545 7.81 -0.64 -22.95
CA ASP A 545 6.55 -0.48 -22.24
C ASP A 545 5.38 -0.75 -23.20
N LEU A 546 4.45 -1.60 -22.78
CA LEU A 546 3.25 -1.97 -23.55
C LEU A 546 2.15 -0.93 -23.31
N CYS A 547 2.43 0.33 -23.61
CA CYS A 547 1.53 1.44 -23.31
C CYS A 547 0.24 1.39 -24.15
N ASN A 548 -0.82 1.98 -23.61
CA ASN A 548 -2.12 2.03 -24.28
C ASN A 548 -2.07 2.98 -25.49
N ASN A 549 -2.76 2.60 -26.56
CA ASN A 549 -2.88 3.41 -27.76
C ASN A 549 -4.23 4.17 -27.76
N PRO A 550 -4.24 5.52 -27.82
CA PRO A 550 -5.50 6.28 -27.86
C PRO A 550 -6.25 6.16 -29.19
N MET A 551 -5.61 5.66 -30.26
CA MET A 551 -6.22 5.49 -31.58
C MET A 551 -6.83 4.10 -31.81
N THR A 552 -6.46 3.10 -31.01
CA THR A 552 -6.88 1.71 -31.19
C THR A 552 -7.24 1.06 -29.86
N LYS A 553 -8.16 0.07 -29.86
CA LYS A 553 -8.55 -0.68 -28.66
C LYS A 553 -8.00 -2.11 -28.65
N GLU A 554 -6.80 -2.30 -29.21
CA GLU A 554 -6.13 -3.62 -29.23
C GLU A 554 -5.90 -4.12 -27.79
N PRO A 555 -6.28 -5.37 -27.46
CA PRO A 555 -5.99 -5.96 -26.16
C PRO A 555 -4.48 -6.05 -25.88
N LYS A 556 -4.08 -5.81 -24.62
CA LYS A 556 -2.66 -5.81 -24.22
C LYS A 556 -1.91 -7.11 -24.54
N LEU A 557 -2.56 -8.27 -24.48
CA LEU A 557 -1.93 -9.55 -24.81
C LEU A 557 -1.60 -9.67 -26.30
N GLU A 558 -2.49 -9.21 -27.17
CA GLU A 558 -2.27 -9.20 -28.63
C GLU A 558 -1.14 -8.24 -28.98
N ALA A 559 -1.17 -7.03 -28.39
CA ALA A 559 -0.10 -6.06 -28.52
C ALA A 559 1.25 -6.62 -28.04
N ALA A 560 1.29 -7.32 -26.90
CA ALA A 560 2.52 -7.91 -26.36
C ALA A 560 3.19 -8.89 -27.34
N VAL A 561 2.42 -9.83 -27.88
CA VAL A 561 2.89 -10.83 -28.84
C VAL A 561 3.36 -10.19 -30.15
N ARG A 562 2.64 -9.17 -30.63
CA ARG A 562 2.96 -8.47 -31.88
C ARG A 562 4.19 -7.57 -31.73
N ILE A 563 4.30 -6.85 -30.61
CA ILE A 563 5.34 -5.85 -30.37
C ILE A 563 6.66 -6.51 -29.96
N VAL A 564 6.63 -7.55 -29.13
CA VAL A 564 7.85 -8.12 -28.53
C VAL A 564 7.97 -9.60 -28.91
N PRO A 565 8.80 -9.95 -29.92
CA PRO A 565 8.91 -11.33 -30.40
C PRO A 565 9.27 -12.34 -29.31
N GLU A 566 10.17 -11.97 -28.39
CA GLU A 566 10.60 -12.82 -27.28
C GLU A 566 9.57 -12.98 -26.15
N TRP A 567 8.44 -12.28 -26.21
CA TRP A 567 7.42 -12.33 -25.16
C TRP A 567 6.79 -13.72 -25.03
N GLN A 568 6.56 -14.39 -26.16
CA GLN A 568 5.98 -15.73 -26.18
C GLN A 568 6.88 -16.76 -25.50
N ASP A 569 8.20 -16.64 -25.68
CA ASP A 569 9.18 -17.54 -25.06
C ASP A 569 9.15 -17.39 -23.54
N TYR A 570 9.15 -16.16 -23.02
CA TYR A 570 9.03 -15.90 -21.59
C TYR A 570 7.71 -16.40 -21.01
N ASP A 571 6.59 -16.12 -21.69
CA ASP A 571 5.27 -16.57 -21.27
C ASP A 571 5.17 -18.11 -21.23
N GLN A 572 5.73 -18.80 -22.22
CA GLN A 572 5.76 -20.26 -22.28
C GLN A 572 6.62 -20.86 -21.16
N GLU A 573 7.79 -20.28 -20.87
CA GLU A 573 8.68 -20.72 -19.79
C GLU A 573 7.99 -20.59 -18.42
N ILE A 574 7.34 -19.45 -18.16
CA ILE A 574 6.57 -19.24 -16.92
C ILE A 574 5.39 -20.21 -16.83
N LYS A 575 4.63 -20.41 -17.92
CA LYS A 575 3.51 -21.37 -17.95
C LYS A 575 3.96 -22.79 -17.62
N GLN A 576 5.08 -23.25 -18.21
CA GLN A 576 5.64 -24.56 -17.92
C GLN A 576 6.03 -24.70 -16.44
N LEU A 577 6.61 -23.64 -15.85
CA LEU A 577 6.95 -23.62 -14.43
C LEU A 577 5.70 -23.68 -13.55
N GLN A 578 4.63 -22.96 -13.90
CA GLN A 578 3.36 -23.01 -13.17
C GLN A 578 2.69 -24.38 -13.25
N ILE A 579 2.68 -25.03 -14.42
CA ILE A 579 2.16 -26.39 -14.59
C ILE A 579 2.94 -27.36 -13.70
N ARG A 580 4.27 -27.22 -13.62
CA ARG A 580 5.10 -28.04 -12.75
C ARG A 580 4.77 -27.81 -11.28
N PHE A 581 4.69 -26.55 -10.85
CA PHE A 581 4.31 -26.18 -9.49
C PHE A 581 2.95 -26.80 -9.10
N GLN A 582 1.95 -26.70 -9.97
CA GLN A 582 0.63 -27.25 -9.72
C GLN A 582 0.65 -28.78 -9.59
N LYS A 583 1.40 -29.48 -10.45
CA LYS A 583 1.58 -30.94 -10.35
C LYS A 583 2.29 -31.37 -9.07
N GLU A 584 3.35 -30.67 -8.69
CA GLU A 584 4.10 -30.95 -7.44
C GLU A 584 3.28 -30.65 -6.19
N LYS A 585 2.41 -29.64 -6.25
CA LYS A 585 1.44 -29.29 -5.20
C LYS A 585 0.39 -30.39 -5.03
N GLU A 586 -0.22 -30.84 -6.14
CA GLU A 586 -1.23 -31.91 -6.13
C GLU A 586 -0.64 -33.25 -5.67
N ALA A 587 0.63 -33.52 -6.00
CA ALA A 587 1.35 -34.70 -5.55
C ALA A 587 1.85 -34.62 -4.08
N GLY A 588 1.65 -33.49 -3.39
CA GLY A 588 2.09 -33.29 -2.00
C GLY A 588 3.61 -33.15 -1.81
N VAL A 589 4.40 -33.07 -2.89
CA VAL A 589 5.88 -33.06 -2.84
C VAL A 589 6.40 -31.77 -2.20
N LEU A 590 5.73 -30.64 -2.44
CA LEU A 590 6.10 -29.33 -1.88
C LEU A 590 5.98 -29.24 -0.35
N TYR A 591 5.13 -30.06 0.27
CA TYR A 591 4.97 -30.11 1.72
C TYR A 591 6.08 -30.94 2.40
N ASN A 592 6.58 -31.97 1.73
CA ASN A 592 7.65 -32.84 2.24
C ASN A 592 9.04 -32.16 2.25
N GLU A 593 9.31 -31.25 1.30
CA GLU A 593 10.56 -30.47 1.29
C GLU A 593 10.61 -29.38 2.37
N LYS A 594 9.46 -28.82 2.79
CA LYS A 594 9.40 -27.87 3.91
C LYS A 594 9.68 -28.56 5.25
N MET A 595 9.14 -29.76 5.48
CA MET A 595 9.41 -30.53 6.69
C MET A 595 10.86 -31.01 6.84
N THR A 596 11.62 -31.11 5.75
CA THR A 596 13.04 -31.54 5.78
C THR A 596 14.03 -30.37 5.89
N LYS A 597 13.57 -29.11 5.79
CA LYS A 597 14.42 -27.90 5.85
C LYS A 597 14.10 -26.96 7.03
N GLU A 598 13.21 -27.32 7.94
CA GLU A 598 13.01 -26.57 9.19
C GLU A 598 13.98 -27.06 10.29
N PRO A 599 14.78 -26.19 10.92
CA PRO A 599 15.21 -26.44 12.28
C PRO A 599 13.98 -26.20 13.18
N HIS A 600 13.56 -27.22 13.93
CA HIS A 600 12.48 -27.21 14.92
C HIS A 600 11.97 -25.81 15.31
N GLN A 601 10.91 -25.34 14.65
CA GLN A 601 10.00 -24.36 15.21
C GLN A 601 8.88 -25.13 15.89
N GLU A 602 8.88 -25.14 17.22
CA GLU A 602 7.71 -25.57 17.98
C GLU A 602 6.52 -24.69 17.57
N GLY A 603 5.55 -25.31 16.90
CA GLY A 603 4.24 -24.70 16.68
C GLY A 603 3.54 -24.43 18.02
N PRO A 604 2.54 -23.54 18.04
CA PRO A 604 1.74 -23.33 19.24
C PRO A 604 1.06 -24.66 19.61
N GLN A 605 1.36 -25.15 20.81
CA GLN A 605 0.68 -26.30 21.40
C GLN A 605 -0.83 -26.04 21.37
N LYS A 606 -1.59 -27.06 20.94
CA LYS A 606 -3.03 -27.11 21.12
C LYS A 606 -3.36 -26.82 22.58
N HIS A 607 -4.04 -25.71 22.83
CA HIS A 607 -4.71 -25.46 24.09
C HIS A 607 -5.94 -26.38 24.11
N GLU A 608 -5.89 -27.45 24.91
CA GLU A 608 -7.09 -28.13 25.38
C GLU A 608 -7.73 -27.26 26.47
N GLU A 609 -9.05 -27.12 26.39
CA GLU A 609 -9.89 -26.39 27.33
C GLU A 609 -9.87 -27.05 28.72
N LEU A 610 -9.87 -26.20 29.75
CA LEU A 610 -10.50 -26.48 31.04
C LEU A 610 -11.47 -25.35 31.37
#